data_AF-A0A2S6H8V0-F1
#
_entry.id   AF-A0A2S6H8V0-F1
#
_cell.length_a   1.000
_cell.length_b   1.000
_cell.length_c   1.000
_cell.angle_alpha   90.00
_cell.angle_beta   90.00
_cell.angle_gamma   90.00
#
_symmetry.space_group_name_H-M   'P 1'
#
loop_
_entity.id
_entity.type
_entity.pdbx_description
1 polymer ?
#
loop_
_entity_poly.entity_id
_entity_poly.type
_entity_poly.pdbx_seq_one_letter_code
_entity_poly.pdbx_strand_id
1 'polypeptide(L)'
;MEETGLYYLRVDNLGANGSVVGEMKWLTQQTFDALERYRVFTDDVLISIAGTIGRITVFNEEISQGPTILTENCAKLHIVDGILPQYLMLLLLSRPLQKQMARDYIQTTIPKLGLDRIRQLRMPPIPEISRQERVISEWEASLQKFNRTKEKAHDLLASIDNYLLTELGITLPLEPENTIANRIFTVQRRELAGWRFDPYYFNIQFHTLEQAVDAGSYSTVSLNRLFLSMNNGIDCRDFVEDGIPYVKVADVRAFEISPNKAQKVPVTAVPERGIVRKGELLLTRKGSFGIAALVDHNDSFAISSEVFRIELDNSKVSGEYLVTLLNSQLCQSQFDREKIGAIMGSLTQAALSRIHIPLPPLAKQKSIAEFANSIRLRSKQLIAEAENELETAKRRIEAMLLGEVEV
;
A
#
# COMPACT_ATOMS: atom_id res chain seq x y z
N MET A 1 -14.26 12.78 14.70
CA MET A 1 -14.32 14.09 14.04
C MET A 1 -15.43 13.99 13.02
N GLU A 2 -16.39 14.90 13.05
CA GLU A 2 -17.51 14.92 12.09
C GLU A 2 -16.99 15.30 10.70
N GLU A 3 -17.54 14.66 9.67
CA GLU A 3 -17.35 15.05 8.27
C GLU A 3 -18.15 16.32 8.02
N THR A 4 -17.46 17.45 7.92
CA THR A 4 -18.08 18.77 7.75
C THR A 4 -18.37 19.12 6.30
N GLY A 5 -17.87 18.34 5.33
CA GLY A 5 -17.90 18.71 3.92
C GLY A 5 -16.89 19.80 3.52
N LEU A 6 -16.04 20.24 4.44
CA LEU A 6 -15.03 21.28 4.22
C LEU A 6 -13.63 20.69 4.31
N TYR A 7 -12.79 20.94 3.31
CA TYR A 7 -11.55 20.20 3.14
C TYR A 7 -10.29 21.07 3.28
N TYR A 8 -9.20 20.44 3.71
CA TYR A 8 -7.87 21.00 3.82
C TYR A 8 -6.88 20.21 2.98
N LEU A 9 -6.40 20.84 1.90
CA LEU A 9 -5.49 20.27 0.93
C LEU A 9 -4.03 20.53 1.35
N ARG A 10 -3.26 19.46 1.55
CA ARG A 10 -1.87 19.52 2.03
C ARG A 10 -0.87 19.15 0.93
N VAL A 11 0.41 19.40 1.17
CA VAL A 11 1.52 19.00 0.27
C VAL A 11 1.49 17.49 -0.04
N ASP A 12 1.06 16.66 0.92
CA ASP A 12 0.93 15.21 0.75
C ASP A 12 -0.13 14.83 -0.29
N ASN A 13 -1.09 15.72 -0.56
CA ASN A 13 -2.13 15.48 -1.54
C ASN A 13 -1.71 15.86 -2.97
N LEU A 14 -0.57 16.54 -3.16
CA LEU A 14 -0.06 16.86 -4.49
C LEU A 14 0.76 15.66 -5.00
N GLY A 15 0.22 14.92 -5.96
CA GLY A 15 0.84 13.74 -6.56
C GLY A 15 2.00 14.08 -7.51
N ALA A 16 2.87 13.10 -7.74
CA ALA A 16 4.09 13.29 -8.54
C ALA A 16 3.86 13.53 -10.04
N ASN A 17 2.66 13.23 -10.54
CA ASN A 17 2.31 13.26 -11.96
C ASN A 17 1.22 14.30 -12.27
N GLY A 18 1.10 15.36 -11.46
CA GLY A 18 0.06 16.37 -11.69
C GLY A 18 -1.31 16.02 -11.12
N SER A 19 -1.48 14.87 -10.46
CA SER A 19 -2.74 14.45 -9.87
C SER A 19 -2.88 14.90 -8.41
N VAL A 20 -4.11 15.08 -7.95
CA VAL A 20 -4.42 15.13 -6.52
C VAL A 20 -4.56 13.68 -6.01
N VAL A 21 -3.94 13.36 -4.87
CA VAL A 21 -3.88 12.00 -4.32
C VAL A 21 -4.21 11.97 -2.82
N GLY A 22 -4.64 10.80 -2.35
CA GLY A 22 -4.94 10.56 -0.94
C GLY A 22 -6.16 11.32 -0.44
N GLU A 23 -6.58 11.00 0.77
CA GLU A 23 -7.72 11.67 1.40
C GLU A 23 -7.34 13.06 1.91
N MET A 24 -8.26 14.01 1.75
CA MET A 24 -8.14 15.35 2.31
C MET A 24 -8.65 15.35 3.76
N LYS A 25 -8.05 16.20 4.61
CA LYS A 25 -8.52 16.36 5.98
C LYS A 25 -9.71 17.30 6.03
N TRP A 26 -10.57 17.11 7.03
CA TRP A 26 -11.74 17.97 7.27
C TRP A 26 -11.37 19.22 8.08
N LEU A 27 -12.12 20.31 7.86
CA LEU A 27 -12.05 21.55 8.63
C LEU A 27 -13.36 21.82 9.37
N THR A 28 -13.29 22.46 10.52
CA THR A 28 -14.49 23.06 11.11
C THR A 28 -14.90 24.29 10.32
N GLN A 29 -16.18 24.66 10.37
CA GLN A 29 -16.68 25.89 9.74
C GLN A 29 -15.89 27.13 10.18
N GLN A 30 -15.62 27.25 11.49
CA GLN A 30 -14.85 28.35 12.04
C GLN A 30 -13.43 28.46 11.45
N THR A 31 -12.75 27.33 11.25
CA THR A 31 -11.40 27.33 10.64
C THR A 31 -11.48 27.64 9.15
N PHE A 32 -12.50 27.15 8.45
CA PHE A 32 -12.72 27.47 7.04
C PHE A 32 -12.93 28.97 6.84
N ASP A 33 -13.84 29.58 7.59
CA ASP A 33 -14.15 31.02 7.49
C ASP A 33 -12.91 31.88 7.76
N ALA A 34 -12.08 31.50 8.75
CA ALA A 34 -10.84 32.22 9.06
C ALA A 34 -9.78 32.13 7.96
N LEU A 35 -9.85 31.11 7.10
CA LEU A 35 -8.88 30.82 6.04
C LEU A 35 -9.45 31.00 4.64
N GLU A 36 -10.65 31.56 4.49
CA GLU A 36 -11.38 31.65 3.22
C GLU A 36 -10.56 32.25 2.07
N ARG A 37 -9.64 33.18 2.37
CA ARG A 37 -8.70 33.77 1.40
C ARG A 37 -7.77 32.76 0.70
N TYR A 38 -7.59 31.57 1.27
CA TYR A 38 -6.77 30.48 0.72
C TYR A 38 -7.61 29.41 -0.01
N ARG A 39 -8.89 29.69 -0.25
CA ARG A 39 -9.75 28.81 -1.03
C ARG A 39 -9.19 28.58 -2.43
N VAL A 40 -9.25 27.34 -2.87
CA VAL A 40 -8.93 26.90 -4.23
C VAL A 40 -10.20 26.60 -5.00
N PHE A 41 -10.14 26.85 -6.30
CA PHE A 41 -11.22 26.66 -7.27
C PHE A 41 -10.72 25.84 -8.44
N THR A 42 -11.64 25.28 -9.21
CA THR A 42 -11.31 24.56 -10.44
C THR A 42 -10.38 25.39 -11.32
N ASP A 43 -9.39 24.73 -11.92
CA ASP A 43 -8.34 25.30 -12.76
C ASP A 43 -7.22 26.08 -12.02
N ASP A 44 -7.29 26.19 -10.69
CA ASP A 44 -6.17 26.72 -9.92
C ASP A 44 -4.95 25.77 -10.01
N VAL A 45 -3.81 26.28 -10.48
CA VAL A 45 -2.53 25.54 -10.46
C VAL A 45 -1.88 25.71 -9.11
N LEU A 46 -1.61 24.59 -8.44
CA LEU A 46 -1.05 24.55 -7.10
C LEU A 46 0.38 24.06 -7.15
N ILE A 47 1.27 24.67 -6.38
CA ILE A 47 2.67 24.28 -6.25
C ILE A 47 3.10 24.19 -4.79
N SER A 48 3.78 23.11 -4.40
CA SER A 48 4.37 23.01 -3.06
C SER A 48 5.63 23.87 -2.94
N ILE A 49 5.65 24.70 -1.90
CA ILE A 49 6.72 25.67 -1.62
C ILE A 49 7.47 25.38 -0.32
N ALA A 50 7.01 24.44 0.50
CA ALA A 50 7.71 23.95 1.68
C ALA A 50 7.54 22.43 1.83
N GLY A 51 8.51 21.77 2.48
CA GLY A 51 8.57 20.30 2.54
C GLY A 51 9.10 19.70 1.23
N THR A 52 8.34 18.80 0.60
CA THR A 52 8.66 18.33 -0.77
C THR A 52 8.29 19.42 -1.77
N ILE A 53 9.24 20.30 -2.08
CA ILE A 53 9.07 21.42 -3.02
C ILE A 53 8.90 20.92 -4.46
N GLY A 54 8.12 21.66 -5.25
CA GLY A 54 8.02 21.45 -6.70
C GLY A 54 6.99 20.39 -7.11
N ARG A 55 6.15 19.92 -6.20
CA ARG A 55 4.94 19.16 -6.55
C ARG A 55 3.94 20.13 -7.12
N ILE A 56 3.37 19.81 -8.28
CA ILE A 56 2.41 20.68 -8.98
C ILE A 56 1.17 19.86 -9.36
N THR A 57 -0.01 20.45 -9.27
CA THR A 57 -1.28 19.86 -9.74
C THR A 57 -2.23 20.96 -10.19
N VAL A 58 -3.25 20.60 -10.97
CA VAL A 58 -4.41 21.45 -11.23
C VAL A 58 -5.54 21.00 -10.30
N PHE A 59 -6.14 21.93 -9.58
CA PHE A 59 -7.28 21.64 -8.73
C PHE A 59 -8.57 21.54 -9.54
N ASN A 60 -9.45 20.61 -9.16
CA ASN A 60 -10.81 20.49 -9.66
C ASN A 60 -11.73 20.24 -8.46
N GLU A 61 -12.78 21.06 -8.29
CA GLU A 61 -13.73 20.95 -7.17
C GLU A 61 -14.49 19.60 -7.16
N GLU A 62 -14.57 18.89 -8.29
CA GLU A 62 -15.12 17.52 -8.35
C GLU A 62 -14.30 16.52 -7.52
N ILE A 63 -13.01 16.79 -7.30
CA ILE A 63 -12.10 15.91 -6.54
C ILE A 63 -12.43 15.96 -5.04
N SER A 64 -12.70 17.15 -4.50
CA SER A 64 -12.99 17.34 -3.07
C SER A 64 -14.46 17.14 -2.75
N GLN A 65 -15.37 17.23 -3.73
CA GLN A 65 -16.83 17.20 -3.51
C GLN A 65 -17.32 18.27 -2.50
N GLY A 66 -16.52 19.30 -2.26
CA GLY A 66 -16.81 20.38 -1.32
C GLY A 66 -15.73 21.47 -1.26
N PRO A 67 -16.02 22.60 -0.61
CA PRO A 67 -15.10 23.74 -0.51
C PRO A 67 -13.77 23.35 0.13
N THR A 68 -12.66 23.81 -0.47
CA THR A 68 -11.32 23.37 -0.09
C THR A 68 -10.38 24.54 0.16
N ILE A 69 -9.64 24.48 1.27
CA ILE A 69 -8.60 25.42 1.66
C ILE A 69 -7.22 24.82 1.38
N LEU A 70 -6.34 25.61 0.77
CA LEU A 70 -4.94 25.23 0.53
C LEU A 70 -4.07 25.50 1.76
N THR A 71 -3.17 24.57 2.09
CA THR A 71 -2.13 24.79 3.10
C THR A 71 -1.18 25.94 2.72
N GLU A 72 -0.67 26.63 3.73
CA GLU A 72 0.38 27.65 3.66
C GLU A 72 1.72 27.13 3.09
N ASN A 73 1.89 25.81 3.04
CA ASN A 73 3.06 25.14 2.45
C ASN A 73 2.94 24.97 0.93
N CYS A 74 1.84 25.43 0.34
CA CYS A 74 1.61 25.51 -1.09
C CYS A 74 1.32 26.95 -1.50
N ALA A 75 1.60 27.26 -2.77
CA ALA A 75 1.15 28.47 -3.42
C ALA A 75 0.16 28.12 -4.53
N LYS A 76 -0.78 29.04 -4.75
CA LYS A 76 -1.67 29.03 -5.90
C LYS A 76 -1.13 29.99 -6.96
N LEU A 77 -1.16 29.57 -8.22
CA LEU A 77 -0.80 30.36 -9.37
C LEU A 77 -2.07 30.77 -10.12
N HIS A 78 -2.28 32.08 -10.26
CA HIS A 78 -3.30 32.62 -11.14
C HIS A 78 -2.74 32.74 -12.54
N ILE A 79 -3.45 32.19 -13.51
CA ILE A 79 -3.00 32.05 -14.89
C ILE A 79 -3.56 33.22 -15.70
N VAL A 80 -2.74 33.77 -16.59
CA VAL A 80 -3.16 34.79 -17.55
C VAL A 80 -3.83 34.15 -18.76
N ASP A 81 -4.65 34.93 -19.47
CA ASP A 81 -5.27 34.49 -20.72
C ASP A 81 -4.22 33.96 -21.71
N GLY A 82 -4.56 32.87 -22.41
CA GLY A 82 -3.70 32.25 -23.42
C GLY A 82 -2.84 31.07 -22.92
N ILE A 83 -2.94 30.68 -21.64
CA ILE A 83 -2.27 29.50 -21.10
C ILE A 83 -3.28 28.59 -20.42
N LEU A 84 -3.33 27.32 -20.83
CA LEU A 84 -4.17 26.31 -20.20
C LEU A 84 -3.54 25.85 -18.86
N PRO A 85 -4.33 25.68 -17.79
CA PRO A 85 -3.85 25.24 -16.48
C PRO A 85 -3.04 23.95 -16.51
N GLN A 86 -3.54 22.95 -17.21
CA GLN A 86 -2.91 21.64 -17.35
C GLN A 86 -1.60 21.76 -18.14
N TYR A 87 -1.54 22.64 -19.13
CA TYR A 87 -0.29 22.92 -19.87
C TYR A 87 0.76 23.56 -18.96
N LEU A 88 0.38 24.58 -18.18
CA LEU A 88 1.27 25.22 -17.21
C LEU A 88 1.77 24.20 -16.17
N MET A 89 0.90 23.34 -15.67
CA MET A 89 1.26 22.24 -14.77
C MET A 89 2.32 21.34 -15.39
N LEU A 90 2.11 20.85 -16.61
CA LEU A 90 3.06 19.99 -17.31
C LEU A 90 4.40 20.68 -17.55
N LEU A 91 4.36 21.96 -17.91
CA LEU A 91 5.55 22.76 -18.10
C LEU A 91 6.35 22.91 -16.79
N LEU A 92 5.69 23.20 -15.68
CA LEU A 92 6.33 23.29 -14.35
C LEU A 92 6.86 21.93 -13.86
N LEU A 93 6.25 20.81 -14.28
CA LEU A 93 6.73 19.46 -13.99
C LEU A 93 7.94 19.04 -14.83
N SER A 94 8.27 19.75 -15.91
CA SER A 94 9.43 19.47 -16.75
C SER A 94 10.75 19.57 -15.98
N ARG A 95 11.73 18.74 -16.34
CA ARG A 95 13.05 18.67 -15.71
C ARG A 95 13.78 20.02 -15.70
N PRO A 96 13.75 20.87 -16.75
CA PRO A 96 14.40 22.18 -16.70
C PRO A 96 13.81 23.10 -15.63
N LEU A 97 12.48 23.16 -15.47
CA LEU A 97 11.86 24.02 -14.47
C LEU A 97 12.00 23.46 -13.06
N GLN A 98 11.89 22.13 -12.89
CA GLN A 98 12.19 21.46 -11.62
C GLN A 98 13.63 21.74 -11.17
N LYS A 99 14.60 21.72 -12.09
CA LYS A 99 16.00 22.07 -11.77
C LYS A 99 16.18 23.55 -11.42
N GLN A 100 15.46 24.46 -12.07
CA GLN A 100 15.46 25.89 -11.68
C GLN A 100 14.95 26.06 -10.24
N MET A 101 13.81 25.45 -9.91
CA MET A 101 13.25 25.49 -8.55
C MET A 101 14.17 24.84 -7.51
N ALA A 102 14.82 23.73 -7.86
CA ALA A 102 15.76 23.05 -6.96
C ALA A 102 17.05 23.86 -6.71
N ARG A 103 17.51 24.65 -7.69
CA ARG A 103 18.71 25.49 -7.55
C ARG A 103 18.49 26.69 -6.62
N ASP A 104 17.28 27.23 -6.60
CA ASP A 104 16.94 28.44 -5.86
C ASP A 104 16.52 28.17 -4.40
N TYR A 105 16.82 26.97 -3.89
CA TYR A 105 16.60 26.55 -2.51
C TYR A 105 17.53 27.27 -1.52
N ILE A 106 16.94 27.84 -0.46
CA ILE A 106 17.69 28.32 0.71
C ILE A 106 17.95 27.13 1.64
N GLN A 107 19.22 26.73 1.78
CA GLN A 107 19.69 25.72 2.73
C GLN A 107 19.41 26.12 4.19
N THR A 108 18.19 25.87 4.66
CA THR A 108 17.80 25.88 6.09
C THR A 108 17.17 24.53 6.49
N THR A 109 16.83 24.36 7.77
CA THR A 109 16.25 23.14 8.35
C THR A 109 14.91 22.72 7.72
N ILE A 110 14.15 23.65 7.15
CA ILE A 110 12.98 23.34 6.30
C ILE A 110 13.14 24.12 4.98
N PRO A 111 13.36 23.45 3.84
CA PRO A 111 13.51 24.12 2.56
C PRO A 111 12.24 24.90 2.22
N LYS A 112 12.38 26.15 1.77
CA LYS A 112 11.26 26.98 1.31
C LYS A 112 11.59 27.66 -0.02
N LEU A 113 10.66 27.59 -0.98
CA LEU A 113 10.72 28.29 -2.26
C LEU A 113 9.99 29.63 -2.12
N GLY A 114 10.73 30.74 -2.24
CA GLY A 114 10.14 32.08 -2.19
C GLY A 114 9.24 32.33 -3.40
N LEU A 115 8.09 32.99 -3.20
CA LEU A 115 7.15 33.30 -4.29
C LEU A 115 7.79 34.13 -5.40
N ASP A 116 8.73 35.01 -5.05
CA ASP A 116 9.46 35.82 -6.04
C ASP A 116 10.38 34.98 -6.92
N ARG A 117 10.86 33.83 -6.45
CA ARG A 117 11.62 32.87 -7.27
C ARG A 117 10.74 32.17 -8.29
N ILE A 118 9.52 31.82 -7.91
CA ILE A 118 8.53 31.24 -8.83
C ILE A 118 8.24 32.23 -9.98
N ARG A 119 8.12 33.52 -9.66
CA ARG A 119 7.96 34.59 -10.67
C ARG A 119 9.17 34.79 -11.59
N GLN A 120 10.34 34.32 -11.18
CA GLN A 120 11.60 34.45 -11.94
C GLN A 120 11.92 33.21 -12.79
N LEU A 121 11.06 32.16 -12.75
CA LEU A 121 11.25 30.97 -13.57
C LEU A 121 11.30 31.34 -15.05
N ARG A 122 12.34 30.87 -15.73
CA ARG A 122 12.50 31.09 -17.17
C ARG A 122 11.70 30.05 -17.92
N MET A 123 10.58 30.49 -18.47
CA MET A 123 9.66 29.66 -19.26
C MET A 123 10.11 29.63 -20.74
N PRO A 124 9.94 28.51 -21.45
CA PRO A 124 10.01 28.50 -22.91
C PRO A 124 8.87 29.35 -23.51
N PRO A 125 8.94 29.68 -24.82
CA PRO A 125 7.85 30.34 -25.51
C PRO A 125 6.53 29.56 -25.36
N ILE A 126 5.46 30.25 -24.99
CA ILE A 126 4.14 29.63 -24.83
C ILE A 126 3.50 29.49 -26.22
N PRO A 127 3.14 28.28 -26.66
CA PRO A 127 2.51 28.09 -27.96
C PRO A 127 1.03 28.48 -27.94
N GLU A 128 0.41 28.49 -29.12
CA GLU A 128 -1.05 28.65 -29.26
C GLU A 128 -1.84 27.55 -28.53
N ILE A 129 -3.09 27.87 -28.16
CA ILE A 129 -3.97 26.99 -27.37
C ILE A 129 -4.13 25.61 -28.01
N SER A 130 -4.30 25.52 -29.33
CA SER A 130 -4.42 24.26 -30.07
C SER A 130 -3.23 23.31 -29.82
N ARG A 131 -2.01 23.84 -29.76
CA ARG A 131 -0.81 23.05 -29.45
C ARG A 131 -0.76 22.66 -27.98
N GLN A 132 -1.21 23.53 -27.08
CA GLN A 132 -1.32 23.21 -25.65
C GLN A 132 -2.30 22.05 -25.42
N GLU A 133 -3.48 22.07 -26.06
CA GLU A 133 -4.49 21.01 -26.00
C GLU A 133 -3.94 19.67 -26.48
N ARG A 134 -3.14 19.66 -27.56
CA ARG A 134 -2.51 18.44 -28.07
C ARG A 134 -1.53 17.83 -27.08
N VAL A 135 -0.69 18.65 -26.45
CA VAL A 135 0.24 18.19 -25.39
C VAL A 135 -0.53 17.63 -24.19
N ILE A 136 -1.58 18.32 -23.75
CA ILE A 136 -2.45 17.86 -22.65
C ILE A 136 -3.09 16.52 -22.99
N SER A 137 -3.68 16.39 -24.19
CA SER A 137 -4.34 15.18 -24.63
C SER A 137 -3.39 13.97 -24.71
N GLU A 138 -2.16 14.16 -25.22
CA GLU A 138 -1.16 13.08 -25.23
C GLU A 138 -0.75 12.65 -23.81
N TRP A 139 -0.62 13.61 -22.88
CA TRP A 139 -0.31 13.32 -21.49
C TRP A 139 -1.44 12.56 -20.80
N GLU A 140 -2.68 13.02 -20.95
CA GLU A 140 -3.86 12.39 -20.36
C GLU A 140 -4.06 10.96 -20.88
N ALA A 141 -3.91 10.74 -22.18
CA ALA A 141 -3.98 9.42 -22.78
C ALA A 141 -2.90 8.47 -22.19
N SER A 142 -1.68 8.99 -22.00
CA SER A 142 -0.58 8.25 -21.38
C SER A 142 -0.85 7.90 -19.92
N LEU A 143 -1.39 8.85 -19.15
CA LEU A 143 -1.73 8.65 -17.74
C LEU A 143 -2.91 7.67 -17.56
N GLN A 144 -3.92 7.76 -18.42
CA GLN A 144 -5.04 6.82 -18.44
C GLN A 144 -4.57 5.40 -18.73
N LYS A 145 -3.69 5.24 -19.73
CA LYS A 145 -3.08 3.93 -20.05
C LYS A 145 -2.30 3.38 -18.87
N PHE A 146 -1.48 4.21 -18.22
CA PHE A 146 -0.70 3.84 -17.03
C PHE A 146 -1.61 3.35 -15.90
N ASN A 147 -2.63 4.13 -15.54
CA ASN A 147 -3.57 3.79 -14.46
C ASN A 147 -4.32 2.49 -14.76
N ARG A 148 -4.81 2.32 -16.00
CA ARG A 148 -5.49 1.09 -16.43
C ARG A 148 -4.59 -0.14 -16.36
N THR A 149 -3.31 -0.01 -16.71
CA THR A 149 -2.36 -1.15 -16.60
C THR A 149 -2.06 -1.48 -15.15
N LYS A 150 -1.97 -0.48 -14.25
CA LYS A 150 -1.79 -0.72 -12.81
C LYS A 150 -3.02 -1.37 -12.17
N GLU A 151 -4.22 -0.94 -12.55
CA GLU A 151 -5.48 -1.56 -12.12
C GLU A 151 -5.55 -3.01 -12.57
N LYS A 152 -5.28 -3.30 -13.86
CA LYS A 152 -5.17 -4.69 -14.35
C LYS A 152 -4.17 -5.53 -13.57
N ALA A 153 -3.01 -4.97 -13.21
CA ALA A 153 -2.00 -5.68 -12.42
C ALA A 153 -2.47 -5.96 -10.99
N HIS A 154 -3.28 -5.07 -10.41
CA HIS A 154 -3.92 -5.25 -9.11
C HIS A 154 -5.02 -6.32 -9.16
N ASP A 155 -5.93 -6.24 -10.14
CA ASP A 155 -6.99 -7.24 -10.34
C ASP A 155 -6.42 -8.64 -10.59
N LEU A 156 -5.31 -8.69 -11.33
CA LEU A 156 -4.58 -9.93 -11.57
C LEU A 156 -4.08 -10.53 -10.25
N LEU A 157 -3.54 -9.74 -9.32
CA LEU A 157 -3.16 -10.23 -7.99
C LEU A 157 -4.37 -10.69 -7.17
N ALA A 158 -5.47 -9.95 -7.22
CA ALA A 158 -6.72 -10.33 -6.54
C ALA A 158 -7.28 -11.67 -7.07
N SER A 159 -7.08 -11.98 -8.35
CA SER A 159 -7.53 -13.24 -8.96
C SER A 159 -6.88 -14.50 -8.37
N ILE A 160 -5.73 -14.36 -7.69
CA ILE A 160 -5.06 -15.48 -6.99
C ILE A 160 -5.99 -16.07 -5.94
N ASP A 161 -6.68 -15.21 -5.18
CA ASP A 161 -7.57 -15.63 -4.10
C ASP A 161 -8.75 -16.44 -4.66
N ASN A 162 -9.37 -15.94 -5.73
CA ASN A 162 -10.46 -16.63 -6.42
C ASN A 162 -10.05 -18.00 -6.93
N TYR A 163 -8.88 -18.10 -7.58
CA TYR A 163 -8.36 -19.37 -8.07
C TYR A 163 -8.08 -20.34 -6.92
N LEU A 164 -7.38 -19.88 -5.87
CA LEU A 164 -7.09 -20.67 -4.68
C LEU A 164 -8.38 -21.25 -4.07
N LEU A 165 -9.38 -20.41 -3.83
CA LEU A 165 -10.65 -20.81 -3.23
C LEU A 165 -11.41 -21.81 -4.12
N THR A 166 -11.44 -21.56 -5.42
CA THR A 166 -12.05 -22.48 -6.41
C THR A 166 -11.37 -23.85 -6.36
N GLU A 167 -10.04 -23.88 -6.35
CA GLU A 167 -9.28 -25.12 -6.32
C GLU A 167 -9.39 -25.89 -5.02
N LEU A 168 -9.72 -25.20 -3.92
CA LEU A 168 -10.02 -25.79 -2.62
C LEU A 168 -11.50 -26.16 -2.47
N GLY A 169 -12.35 -25.79 -3.44
CA GLY A 169 -13.79 -25.98 -3.40
C GLY A 169 -14.47 -25.16 -2.29
N ILE A 170 -13.93 -24.00 -1.95
CA ILE A 170 -14.43 -23.13 -0.89
C ILE A 170 -15.09 -21.91 -1.52
N THR A 171 -16.32 -21.63 -1.12
CA THR A 171 -17.00 -20.36 -1.45
C THR A 171 -17.09 -19.54 -0.17
N LEU A 172 -16.44 -18.39 -0.13
CA LEU A 172 -16.51 -17.52 1.04
C LEU A 172 -17.94 -16.99 1.22
N PRO A 173 -18.45 -16.91 2.47
CA PRO A 173 -19.73 -16.29 2.73
C PRO A 173 -19.68 -14.80 2.38
N LEU A 174 -20.80 -14.27 1.89
CA LEU A 174 -20.94 -12.82 1.73
C LEU A 174 -20.89 -12.15 3.09
N GLU A 175 -20.21 -11.01 3.18
CA GLU A 175 -20.28 -10.20 4.39
C GLU A 175 -21.73 -9.75 4.60
N PRO A 176 -22.29 -9.97 5.80
CA PRO A 176 -23.65 -9.55 6.08
C PRO A 176 -23.74 -8.03 6.06
N GLU A 177 -24.83 -7.49 5.53
CA GLU A 177 -25.09 -6.05 5.59
C GLU A 177 -25.03 -5.55 7.04
N ASN A 178 -24.46 -4.37 7.27
CA ASN A 178 -24.28 -3.81 8.62
C ASN A 178 -25.59 -3.21 9.18
N THR A 179 -26.64 -4.03 9.23
CA THR A 179 -27.95 -3.68 9.80
C THR A 179 -27.96 -3.93 11.31
N ILE A 180 -28.92 -3.34 12.04
CA ILE A 180 -29.09 -3.64 13.48
C ILE A 180 -29.37 -5.13 13.69
N ALA A 181 -30.21 -5.73 12.84
CA ALA A 181 -30.58 -7.14 12.95
C ALA A 181 -29.35 -8.06 12.85
N ASN A 182 -28.45 -7.80 11.89
CA ASN A 182 -27.25 -8.60 11.67
C ASN A 182 -26.18 -8.42 12.75
N ARG A 183 -26.27 -7.36 13.58
CA ARG A 183 -25.38 -7.12 14.73
C ARG A 183 -25.82 -7.85 16.00
N ILE A 184 -27.00 -8.45 16.03
CA ILE A 184 -27.54 -9.15 17.20
C ILE A 184 -27.48 -10.65 16.93
N PHE A 185 -26.76 -11.38 17.77
CA PHE A 185 -26.64 -12.83 17.67
C PHE A 185 -26.57 -13.47 19.06
N THR A 186 -26.81 -14.78 19.11
CA THR A 186 -26.74 -15.57 20.34
C THR A 186 -25.62 -16.61 20.23
N VAL A 187 -24.89 -16.82 21.31
CA VAL A 187 -23.79 -17.81 21.39
C VAL A 187 -24.15 -18.84 22.46
N GLN A 188 -23.83 -20.11 22.23
CA GLN A 188 -24.09 -21.11 23.26
C GLN A 188 -23.09 -20.97 24.41
N ARG A 189 -23.53 -21.11 25.66
CA ARG A 189 -22.65 -21.00 26.85
C ARG A 189 -21.41 -21.90 26.76
N ARG A 190 -21.53 -23.09 26.13
CA ARG A 190 -20.42 -24.03 25.95
C ARG A 190 -19.33 -23.52 25.00
N GLU A 191 -19.65 -22.62 24.08
CA GLU A 191 -18.72 -22.02 23.11
C GLU A 191 -17.89 -20.89 23.73
N LEU A 192 -18.31 -20.38 24.89
CA LEU A 192 -17.55 -19.40 25.71
C LEU A 192 -16.39 -20.07 26.49
N ALA A 193 -15.97 -21.27 26.10
CA ALA A 193 -14.88 -22.00 26.73
C ALA A 193 -13.57 -21.17 26.66
N GLY A 194 -12.91 -21.00 27.80
CA GLY A 194 -11.71 -20.15 27.91
C GLY A 194 -11.96 -18.70 28.34
N TRP A 195 -13.18 -18.35 28.76
CA TRP A 195 -13.54 -17.03 29.32
C TRP A 195 -13.36 -15.85 28.35
N ARG A 196 -13.42 -16.08 27.03
CA ARG A 196 -13.48 -14.98 26.04
C ARG A 196 -14.92 -14.49 25.94
N PHE A 197 -15.18 -13.23 26.30
CA PHE A 197 -16.47 -12.53 26.18
C PHE A 197 -16.35 -11.38 25.18
N ASP A 198 -16.00 -11.73 23.95
CA ASP A 198 -15.70 -10.79 22.88
C ASP A 198 -16.74 -10.95 21.75
N PRO A 199 -17.72 -10.05 21.63
CA PRO A 199 -18.73 -10.13 20.58
C PRO A 199 -18.13 -10.13 19.17
N TYR A 200 -16.95 -9.54 18.97
CA TYR A 200 -16.30 -9.57 17.66
C TYR A 200 -15.91 -11.00 17.29
N TYR A 201 -15.24 -11.70 18.21
CA TYR A 201 -14.77 -13.08 18.02
C TYR A 201 -15.89 -14.08 17.68
N PHE A 202 -17.09 -13.87 18.25
CA PHE A 202 -18.25 -14.72 18.05
C PHE A 202 -19.22 -14.19 16.98
N ASN A 203 -18.83 -13.17 16.21
CA ASN A 203 -19.65 -12.67 15.13
C ASN A 203 -20.00 -13.81 14.15
N ILE A 204 -21.26 -13.87 13.72
CA ILE A 204 -21.81 -14.90 12.84
C ILE A 204 -20.97 -15.11 11.57
N GLN A 205 -20.35 -14.05 11.05
CA GLN A 205 -19.50 -14.13 9.85
C GLN A 205 -18.35 -15.14 9.99
N PHE A 206 -17.80 -15.28 11.20
CA PHE A 206 -16.71 -16.21 11.46
C PHE A 206 -17.20 -17.66 11.53
N HIS A 207 -18.41 -17.88 12.05
CA HIS A 207 -19.03 -19.20 12.04
C HIS A 207 -19.41 -19.64 10.63
N THR A 208 -19.93 -18.73 9.80
CA THR A 208 -20.20 -19.04 8.38
C THR A 208 -18.91 -19.30 7.60
N LEU A 209 -17.82 -18.62 7.95
CA LEU A 209 -16.50 -18.89 7.38
C LEU A 209 -16.01 -20.30 7.75
N GLU A 210 -16.09 -20.69 9.02
CA GLU A 210 -15.74 -22.06 9.46
C GLU A 210 -16.52 -23.12 8.68
N GLN A 211 -17.83 -22.94 8.54
CA GLN A 211 -18.68 -23.85 7.76
C GLN A 211 -18.28 -23.93 6.29
N ALA A 212 -17.93 -22.79 5.67
CA ALA A 212 -17.47 -22.75 4.29
C ALA A 212 -16.14 -23.50 4.10
N VAL A 213 -15.23 -23.39 5.06
CA VAL A 213 -13.96 -24.10 5.05
C VAL A 213 -14.17 -25.60 5.24
N ASP A 214 -15.04 -26.01 6.17
CA ASP A 214 -15.36 -27.42 6.43
C ASP A 214 -16.14 -28.08 5.28
N ALA A 215 -16.93 -27.31 4.53
CA ALA A 215 -17.61 -27.76 3.32
C ALA A 215 -16.69 -27.85 2.08
N GLY A 216 -15.42 -27.43 2.21
CA GLY A 216 -14.43 -27.48 1.15
C GLY A 216 -14.11 -28.90 0.68
N SER A 217 -13.38 -29.00 -0.44
CA SER A 217 -13.06 -30.30 -1.08
C SER A 217 -11.99 -31.11 -0.33
N TYR A 218 -11.32 -30.54 0.67
CA TYR A 218 -10.20 -31.17 1.36
C TYR A 218 -10.36 -31.08 2.87
N SER A 219 -9.86 -32.11 3.56
CA SER A 219 -9.81 -32.11 5.03
C SER A 219 -9.00 -30.94 5.56
N THR A 220 -9.50 -30.37 6.65
CA THR A 220 -8.84 -29.28 7.36
C THR A 220 -7.87 -29.80 8.40
N VAL A 221 -6.79 -29.05 8.64
CA VAL A 221 -5.84 -29.29 9.73
C VAL A 221 -5.59 -27.99 10.49
N SER A 222 -5.25 -28.11 11.77
CA SER A 222 -4.74 -26.97 12.52
C SER A 222 -3.37 -26.56 11.98
N LEU A 223 -3.20 -25.26 11.72
CA LEU A 223 -2.02 -24.68 11.09
C LEU A 223 -0.71 -25.06 11.82
N ASN A 224 -0.72 -25.11 13.15
CA ASN A 224 0.47 -25.45 13.93
C ASN A 224 1.00 -26.89 13.70
N ARG A 225 0.18 -27.80 13.18
CA ARG A 225 0.59 -29.19 12.87
C ARG A 225 1.53 -29.30 11.68
N LEU A 226 1.68 -28.21 10.93
CA LEU A 226 2.57 -28.10 9.77
C LEU A 226 3.95 -27.55 10.14
N PHE A 227 4.18 -27.18 11.42
CA PHE A 227 5.40 -26.54 11.86
C PHE A 227 6.31 -27.56 12.55
N LEU A 228 7.59 -27.59 12.18
CA LEU A 228 8.64 -28.28 12.93
C LEU A 228 9.02 -27.45 14.16
N SER A 229 9.13 -26.14 13.99
CA SER A 229 9.41 -25.19 15.06
C SER A 229 8.81 -23.82 14.77
N MET A 230 8.56 -23.03 15.82
CA MET A 230 8.10 -21.65 15.70
C MET A 230 8.68 -20.81 16.83
N ASN A 231 9.21 -19.64 16.48
CA ASN A 231 9.80 -18.69 17.42
C ASN A 231 9.41 -17.26 17.09
N ASN A 232 9.40 -16.40 18.10
CA ASN A 232 9.38 -14.95 17.87
C ASN A 232 10.81 -14.49 17.57
N GLY A 233 10.94 -13.40 16.82
CA GLY A 233 12.20 -12.67 16.73
C GLY A 233 12.60 -12.02 18.06
N ILE A 234 13.55 -11.09 17.99
CA ILE A 234 14.14 -10.41 19.15
C ILE A 234 13.76 -8.94 19.20
N ASP A 235 13.79 -8.32 20.38
CA ASP A 235 13.79 -6.85 20.48
C ASP A 235 15.25 -6.40 20.59
N CYS A 236 15.75 -5.73 19.56
CA CYS A 236 17.08 -5.15 19.53
C CYS A 236 17.00 -3.72 18.97
N ARG A 237 17.69 -2.79 19.65
CA ARG A 237 17.72 -1.35 19.31
C ARG A 237 19.13 -0.80 19.15
N ASP A 238 20.13 -1.64 19.32
CA ASP A 238 21.54 -1.28 19.16
C ASP A 238 21.91 -1.45 17.69
N PHE A 239 21.67 -0.42 16.88
CA PHE A 239 21.96 -0.46 15.45
C PHE A 239 23.43 -0.14 15.17
N VAL A 240 24.02 -0.91 14.24
CA VAL A 240 25.43 -0.79 13.83
C VAL A 240 25.56 -0.77 12.31
N GLU A 241 26.67 -0.25 11.78
CA GLU A 241 26.95 -0.25 10.33
C GLU A 241 27.34 -1.64 9.82
N ASP A 242 28.13 -2.36 10.62
CA ASP A 242 28.60 -3.72 10.34
C ASP A 242 27.96 -4.72 11.32
N GLY A 243 27.06 -5.54 10.79
CA GLY A 243 26.27 -6.48 11.57
C GLY A 243 25.36 -7.31 10.67
N ILE A 244 24.45 -8.04 11.29
CA ILE A 244 23.44 -8.85 10.59
C ILE A 244 22.20 -7.99 10.30
N PRO A 245 21.59 -8.07 9.10
CA PRO A 245 20.35 -7.35 8.81
C PRO A 245 19.25 -7.70 9.82
N TYR A 246 18.49 -6.70 10.28
CA TYR A 246 17.43 -6.85 11.27
C TYR A 246 16.09 -6.46 10.66
N VAL A 247 15.39 -7.45 10.13
CA VAL A 247 14.12 -7.35 9.42
C VAL A 247 12.98 -7.06 10.41
N LYS A 248 12.28 -5.95 10.20
CA LYS A 248 11.11 -5.54 10.98
C LYS A 248 9.83 -5.82 10.19
N VAL A 249 8.67 -5.58 10.83
CA VAL A 249 7.35 -5.71 10.19
C VAL A 249 7.26 -4.95 8.86
N ALA A 250 7.86 -3.75 8.77
CA ALA A 250 7.83 -2.94 7.55
C ALA A 250 8.59 -3.55 6.36
N ASP A 251 9.51 -4.48 6.64
CA ASP A 251 10.36 -5.15 5.65
C ASP A 251 9.76 -6.48 5.16
N VAL A 252 8.64 -6.92 5.76
CA VAL A 252 7.89 -8.12 5.38
C VAL A 252 6.59 -7.68 4.69
N ARG A 253 6.50 -7.98 3.40
CA ARG A 253 5.28 -7.80 2.59
C ARG A 253 4.76 -9.16 2.18
N ALA A 254 3.51 -9.21 1.71
CA ALA A 254 2.94 -10.45 1.21
C ALA A 254 3.91 -11.06 0.20
N PHE A 255 4.38 -12.26 0.52
CA PHE A 255 5.32 -13.05 -0.28
C PHE A 255 6.73 -12.46 -0.52
N GLU A 256 7.10 -11.35 0.11
CA GLU A 256 8.37 -10.66 -0.13
C GLU A 256 9.03 -10.21 1.16
N ILE A 257 10.34 -10.34 1.21
CA ILE A 257 11.17 -9.91 2.35
C ILE A 257 12.27 -9.02 1.80
N SER A 258 12.47 -7.85 2.40
CA SER A 258 13.46 -6.85 1.99
C SER A 258 14.61 -6.70 2.99
N PRO A 259 15.48 -7.72 3.18
CA PRO A 259 16.55 -7.66 4.18
C PRO A 259 17.62 -6.61 3.83
N ASN A 260 17.84 -6.33 2.55
CA ASN A 260 18.92 -5.44 2.09
C ASN A 260 18.73 -3.96 2.46
N LYS A 261 17.51 -3.55 2.82
CA LYS A 261 17.19 -2.19 3.27
C LYS A 261 17.09 -2.09 4.79
N ALA A 262 17.22 -3.21 5.49
CA ALA A 262 17.07 -3.27 6.93
C ALA A 262 18.29 -2.66 7.64
N GLN A 263 18.03 -2.03 8.78
CA GLN A 263 19.11 -1.68 9.71
C GLN A 263 19.79 -2.96 10.19
N LYS A 264 21.06 -2.87 10.57
CA LYS A 264 21.81 -4.03 11.08
C LYS A 264 21.97 -3.94 12.59
N VAL A 265 22.12 -5.10 13.22
CA VAL A 265 22.39 -5.25 14.66
C VAL A 265 23.64 -6.11 14.88
N PRO A 266 24.32 -5.99 16.03
CA PRO A 266 25.46 -6.84 16.35
C PRO A 266 25.07 -8.32 16.30
N VAL A 267 25.88 -9.13 15.59
CA VAL A 267 25.65 -10.59 15.51
C VAL A 267 25.61 -11.24 16.91
N THR A 268 26.45 -10.74 17.82
CA THR A 268 26.51 -11.20 19.22
C THR A 268 25.25 -10.93 20.03
N ALA A 269 24.41 -9.99 19.60
CA ALA A 269 23.13 -9.69 20.24
C ALA A 269 21.98 -10.60 19.72
N VAL A 270 22.22 -11.38 18.67
CA VAL A 270 21.21 -12.23 18.04
C VAL A 270 21.38 -13.68 18.48
N PRO A 271 20.47 -14.23 19.30
CA PRO A 271 20.47 -15.65 19.61
C PRO A 271 20.09 -16.46 18.36
N GLU A 272 20.50 -17.73 18.30
CA GLU A 272 20.24 -18.65 17.19
C GLU A 272 18.75 -18.73 16.78
N ARG A 273 17.83 -18.65 17.76
CA ARG A 273 16.38 -18.63 17.50
C ARG A 273 15.92 -17.41 16.67
N GLY A 274 16.66 -16.30 16.75
CA GLY A 274 16.38 -15.06 16.03
C GLY A 274 17.01 -15.00 14.64
N ILE A 275 17.87 -15.96 14.28
CA ILE A 275 18.50 -16.04 12.95
C ILE A 275 17.57 -16.81 12.02
N VAL A 276 17.23 -16.20 10.90
CA VAL A 276 16.35 -16.74 9.85
C VAL A 276 17.18 -17.29 8.70
N ARG A 277 16.73 -18.41 8.14
CA ARG A 277 17.38 -19.11 7.02
C ARG A 277 16.46 -19.31 5.83
N LYS A 278 17.07 -19.58 4.67
CA LYS A 278 16.36 -19.97 3.44
C LYS A 278 15.42 -21.16 3.69
N GLY A 279 14.22 -21.09 3.14
CA GLY A 279 13.18 -22.12 3.26
C GLY A 279 12.28 -21.97 4.48
N GLU A 280 12.60 -21.07 5.41
CA GLU A 280 11.71 -20.74 6.54
C GLU A 280 10.61 -19.77 6.11
N LEU A 281 9.53 -19.73 6.88
CA LEU A 281 8.39 -18.83 6.68
C LEU A 281 8.40 -17.74 7.74
N LEU A 282 8.18 -16.50 7.31
CA LEU A 282 7.91 -15.37 8.19
C LEU A 282 6.43 -15.05 8.21
N LEU A 283 5.89 -14.78 9.41
CA LEU A 283 4.51 -14.32 9.60
C LEU A 283 4.51 -13.11 10.54
N THR A 284 4.04 -11.96 10.08
CA THR A 284 3.95 -10.77 10.95
C THR A 284 2.89 -10.98 12.03
N ARG A 285 3.16 -10.54 13.27
CA ARG A 285 2.30 -10.83 14.42
C ARG A 285 1.84 -9.63 15.24
N LYS A 286 2.33 -8.43 14.99
CA LYS A 286 1.93 -7.22 15.74
C LYS A 286 1.99 -5.99 14.85
N GLY A 287 1.00 -5.11 14.94
CA GLY A 287 0.84 -3.99 14.02
C GLY A 287 0.17 -4.47 12.74
N SER A 288 0.87 -4.47 11.61
CA SER A 288 0.42 -5.14 10.39
C SER A 288 0.63 -6.65 10.52
N PHE A 289 -0.27 -7.33 11.24
CA PHE A 289 -0.21 -8.78 11.49
C PHE A 289 -0.78 -9.60 10.32
N GLY A 290 -0.49 -10.90 10.28
CA GLY A 290 -1.07 -11.86 9.33
C GLY A 290 -0.39 -11.93 7.97
N ILE A 291 0.64 -11.12 7.71
CA ILE A 291 1.34 -11.09 6.42
C ILE A 291 2.40 -12.18 6.40
N ALA A 292 2.33 -13.08 5.41
CA ALA A 292 3.24 -14.20 5.28
C ALA A 292 4.22 -14.03 4.11
N ALA A 293 5.46 -14.48 4.29
CA ALA A 293 6.46 -14.56 3.22
C ALA A 293 7.40 -15.75 3.41
N LEU A 294 7.83 -16.35 2.29
CA LEU A 294 8.82 -17.43 2.28
C LEU A 294 10.21 -16.82 2.11
N VAL A 295 11.18 -17.33 2.85
CA VAL A 295 12.57 -16.87 2.78
C VAL A 295 13.28 -17.55 1.62
N ASP A 296 13.57 -16.80 0.55
CA ASP A 296 14.36 -17.28 -0.60
C ASP A 296 15.78 -16.68 -0.66
N HIS A 297 16.14 -15.88 0.35
CA HIS A 297 17.47 -15.26 0.46
C HIS A 297 18.51 -16.28 0.96
N ASN A 298 19.71 -16.27 0.37
CA ASN A 298 20.81 -17.14 0.80
C ASN A 298 21.48 -16.63 2.08
N ASP A 299 21.51 -15.32 2.29
CA ASP A 299 22.11 -14.71 3.47
C ASP A 299 21.17 -14.79 4.67
N SER A 300 21.74 -15.09 5.84
CA SER A 300 20.99 -15.10 7.10
C SER A 300 20.73 -13.69 7.60
N PHE A 301 19.58 -13.49 8.23
CA PHE A 301 19.21 -12.22 8.85
C PHE A 301 18.47 -12.44 10.17
N ALA A 302 18.46 -11.42 11.02
CA ALA A 302 17.68 -11.40 12.24
C ALA A 302 16.29 -10.81 12.01
N ILE A 303 15.32 -11.18 12.82
CA ILE A 303 13.95 -10.62 12.77
C ILE A 303 13.54 -9.96 14.10
N SER A 304 12.67 -8.96 14.00
CA SER A 304 12.09 -8.30 15.17
C SER A 304 11.09 -9.17 15.92
N SER A 305 10.86 -8.86 17.20
CA SER A 305 9.96 -9.62 18.08
C SER A 305 8.51 -9.66 17.59
N GLU A 306 8.14 -8.78 16.65
CA GLU A 306 6.84 -8.64 15.99
C GLU A 306 6.67 -9.52 14.76
N VAL A 307 7.64 -10.38 14.45
CA VAL A 307 7.59 -11.38 13.37
C VAL A 307 7.79 -12.78 13.96
N PHE A 308 6.96 -13.73 13.53
CA PHE A 308 7.19 -15.15 13.77
C PHE A 308 8.12 -15.70 12.70
N ARG A 309 9.09 -16.50 13.13
CA ARG A 309 9.89 -17.42 12.29
C ARG A 309 9.29 -18.81 12.46
N ILE A 310 8.98 -19.45 11.34
CA ILE A 310 8.32 -20.75 11.30
C ILE A 310 9.15 -21.67 10.39
N GLU A 311 9.55 -22.82 10.94
CA GLU A 311 10.16 -23.91 10.19
C GLU A 311 9.06 -24.90 9.80
N LEU A 312 8.97 -25.24 8.52
CA LEU A 312 7.88 -26.04 7.97
C LEU A 312 8.23 -27.52 7.87
N ASP A 313 7.25 -28.38 8.14
CA ASP A 313 7.32 -29.80 7.80
C ASP A 313 7.02 -29.98 6.31
N ASN A 314 8.08 -29.86 5.50
CA ASN A 314 8.02 -29.96 4.04
C ASN A 314 7.54 -31.32 3.52
N SER A 315 7.43 -32.34 4.38
CA SER A 315 6.80 -33.62 4.03
C SER A 315 5.27 -33.52 3.94
N LYS A 316 4.67 -32.50 4.57
CA LYS A 316 3.22 -32.28 4.63
C LYS A 316 2.76 -31.08 3.81
N VAL A 317 3.57 -30.03 3.73
CA VAL A 317 3.16 -28.76 3.11
C VAL A 317 4.27 -28.13 2.27
N SER A 318 3.91 -27.57 1.10
CA SER A 318 4.77 -26.65 0.36
C SER A 318 4.73 -25.26 0.99
N GLY A 319 5.89 -24.65 1.21
CA GLY A 319 5.98 -23.30 1.77
C GLY A 319 5.31 -22.26 0.87
N GLU A 320 5.43 -22.39 -0.45
CA GLU A 320 4.81 -21.49 -1.42
C GLU A 320 3.27 -21.58 -1.40
N TYR A 321 2.73 -22.79 -1.29
CA TYR A 321 1.29 -22.99 -1.08
C TYR A 321 0.84 -22.36 0.23
N LEU A 322 1.56 -22.64 1.32
CA LEU A 322 1.17 -22.14 2.63
C LEU A 322 1.20 -20.61 2.66
N VAL A 323 2.23 -19.96 2.13
CA VAL A 323 2.27 -18.49 2.05
C VAL A 323 1.14 -17.93 1.17
N THR A 324 0.79 -18.61 0.08
CA THR A 324 -0.38 -18.24 -0.75
C THR A 324 -1.66 -18.30 0.06
N LEU A 325 -1.86 -19.40 0.80
CA LEU A 325 -3.04 -19.59 1.64
C LEU A 325 -3.07 -18.63 2.83
N LEU A 326 -1.95 -18.36 3.50
CA LEU A 326 -1.92 -17.45 4.65
C LEU A 326 -2.23 -16.01 4.26
N ASN A 327 -1.87 -15.58 3.06
CA ASN A 327 -2.20 -14.25 2.54
C ASN A 327 -3.59 -14.16 1.89
N SER A 328 -4.34 -15.27 1.80
CA SER A 328 -5.70 -15.32 1.24
C SER A 328 -6.74 -14.68 2.17
N GLN A 329 -7.87 -14.24 1.63
CA GLN A 329 -8.97 -13.69 2.43
C GLN A 329 -9.43 -14.70 3.50
N LEU A 330 -9.46 -16.00 3.16
CA LEU A 330 -9.79 -17.09 4.08
C LEU A 330 -8.94 -17.08 5.35
N CYS A 331 -7.61 -16.96 5.24
CA CYS A 331 -6.74 -16.95 6.41
C CYS A 331 -6.72 -15.58 7.10
N GLN A 332 -6.78 -14.49 6.34
CA GLN A 332 -6.84 -13.14 6.91
C GLN A 332 -8.06 -12.97 7.81
N SER A 333 -9.23 -13.48 7.41
CA SER A 333 -10.43 -13.47 8.26
C SER A 333 -10.27 -14.32 9.53
N GLN A 334 -9.60 -15.47 9.47
CA GLN A 334 -9.31 -16.26 10.68
C GLN A 334 -8.30 -15.58 11.60
N PHE A 335 -7.25 -14.96 11.06
CA PHE A 335 -6.32 -14.14 11.85
C PHE A 335 -7.02 -12.97 12.50
N ASP A 336 -7.92 -12.32 11.78
CA ASP A 336 -8.66 -11.17 12.26
C ASP A 336 -9.61 -11.53 13.42
N ARG A 337 -10.26 -12.69 13.36
CA ARG A 337 -11.01 -13.26 14.50
C ARG A 337 -10.10 -13.49 15.70
N GLU A 338 -8.94 -14.08 15.47
CA GLU A 338 -8.02 -14.51 16.52
C GLU A 338 -7.16 -13.39 17.12
N LYS A 339 -7.12 -12.22 16.49
CA LYS A 339 -6.31 -11.10 16.95
C LYS A 339 -6.72 -10.65 18.36
N ILE A 340 -5.73 -10.14 19.09
CA ILE A 340 -5.89 -9.44 20.36
C ILE A 340 -5.39 -8.01 20.23
N GLY A 341 -5.81 -7.13 21.15
CA GLY A 341 -5.39 -5.72 21.18
C GLY A 341 -6.31 -4.82 20.37
N ALA A 342 -6.98 -3.89 21.06
CA ALA A 342 -7.99 -3.01 20.45
C ALA A 342 -7.40 -1.96 19.48
N ILE A 343 -6.24 -1.40 19.83
CA ILE A 343 -5.59 -0.33 19.04
C ILE A 343 -4.52 -0.93 18.12
N MET A 344 -3.71 -1.85 18.63
CA MET A 344 -2.64 -2.50 17.86
C MET A 344 -2.86 -4.01 17.89
N GLY A 345 -3.42 -4.52 16.79
CA GLY A 345 -3.70 -5.94 16.63
C GLY A 345 -2.44 -6.79 16.77
N SER A 346 -2.57 -7.94 17.42
CA SER A 346 -1.51 -8.93 17.54
C SER A 346 -2.03 -10.36 17.50
N LEU A 347 -1.27 -11.24 16.86
CA LEU A 347 -1.43 -12.69 16.90
C LEU A 347 -0.50 -13.28 17.97
N THR A 348 -1.03 -14.22 18.74
CA THR A 348 -0.24 -15.02 19.70
C THR A 348 0.14 -16.35 19.07
N GLN A 349 1.16 -17.03 19.58
CA GLN A 349 1.49 -18.38 19.11
C GLN A 349 0.31 -19.36 19.31
N ALA A 350 -0.43 -19.20 20.42
CA ALA A 350 -1.63 -19.98 20.70
C ALA A 350 -2.81 -19.65 19.76
N ALA A 351 -2.82 -18.48 19.13
CA ALA A 351 -3.82 -18.17 18.09
C ALA A 351 -3.62 -19.05 16.87
N LEU A 352 -2.37 -19.33 16.47
CA LEU A 352 -2.08 -20.13 15.28
C LEU A 352 -2.54 -21.60 15.40
N SER A 353 -2.73 -22.12 16.62
CA SER A 353 -3.32 -23.46 16.78
C SER A 353 -4.83 -23.50 16.58
N ARG A 354 -5.50 -22.34 16.52
CA ARG A 354 -6.94 -22.22 16.24
C ARG A 354 -7.25 -21.89 14.78
N ILE A 355 -6.23 -21.60 13.98
CA ILE A 355 -6.37 -21.41 12.54
C ILE A 355 -6.47 -22.78 11.87
N HIS A 356 -7.55 -23.01 11.14
CA HIS A 356 -7.81 -24.25 10.41
C HIS A 356 -7.67 -24.00 8.91
N ILE A 357 -6.90 -24.84 8.25
CA ILE A 357 -6.60 -24.69 6.82
C ILE A 357 -6.84 -25.98 6.05
N PRO A 358 -7.38 -25.90 4.82
CA PRO A 358 -7.49 -27.06 3.95
C PRO A 358 -6.11 -27.55 3.51
N LEU A 359 -5.91 -28.86 3.55
CA LEU A 359 -4.63 -29.49 3.20
C LEU A 359 -4.81 -30.48 2.03
N PRO A 360 -4.79 -29.99 0.77
CA PRO A 360 -4.82 -30.87 -0.39
C PRO A 360 -3.51 -31.64 -0.55
N PRO A 361 -3.44 -32.68 -1.39
CA PRO A 361 -2.19 -33.40 -1.67
C PRO A 361 -1.07 -32.48 -2.18
N LEU A 362 0.19 -32.79 -1.87
CA LEU A 362 1.35 -31.96 -2.25
C LEU A 362 1.41 -31.57 -3.73
N ALA A 363 0.99 -32.46 -4.64
CA ALA A 363 0.93 -32.17 -6.07
C ALA A 363 -0.03 -31.01 -6.37
N LYS A 364 -1.19 -30.98 -5.70
CA LYS A 364 -2.17 -29.90 -5.85
C LYS A 364 -1.70 -28.60 -5.21
N GLN A 365 -1.07 -28.68 -4.03
CA GLN A 365 -0.43 -27.54 -3.38
C GLN A 365 0.58 -26.84 -4.32
N LYS A 366 1.46 -27.62 -4.98
CA LYS A 366 2.42 -27.12 -5.95
C LYS A 366 1.75 -26.45 -7.15
N SER A 367 0.73 -27.08 -7.73
CA SER A 367 -0.02 -26.50 -8.85
C SER A 367 -0.67 -25.15 -8.49
N ILE A 368 -1.23 -25.03 -7.28
CA ILE A 368 -1.79 -23.76 -6.78
C ILE A 368 -0.68 -22.70 -6.62
N ALA A 369 0.43 -23.07 -6.00
CA ALA A 369 1.56 -22.18 -5.78
C ALA A 369 2.20 -21.69 -7.09
N GLU A 370 2.35 -22.57 -8.08
CA GLU A 370 2.87 -22.24 -9.41
C GLU A 370 1.98 -21.24 -10.15
N PHE A 371 0.65 -21.45 -10.10
CA PHE A 371 -0.30 -20.47 -10.64
C PHE A 371 -0.15 -19.12 -9.95
N ALA A 372 -0.21 -19.08 -8.62
CA ALA A 372 -0.08 -17.84 -7.85
C ALA A 372 1.24 -17.12 -8.16
N ASN A 373 2.36 -17.85 -8.26
CA ASN A 373 3.64 -17.28 -8.63
C ASN A 373 3.63 -16.71 -10.06
N SER A 374 3.06 -17.41 -11.04
CA SER A 374 2.97 -16.93 -12.42
C SER A 374 2.20 -15.60 -12.54
N ILE A 375 1.09 -15.49 -11.81
CA ILE A 375 0.24 -14.30 -11.75
C ILE A 375 0.97 -13.13 -11.09
N ARG A 376 1.72 -13.39 -10.00
CA ARG A 376 2.55 -12.40 -9.34
C ARG A 376 3.69 -11.89 -10.22
N LEU A 377 4.38 -12.79 -10.92
CA LEU A 377 5.44 -12.41 -11.88
C LEU A 377 4.86 -11.56 -13.01
N ARG A 378 3.70 -11.94 -13.54
CA ARG A 378 3.03 -11.16 -14.59
C ARG A 378 2.58 -9.77 -14.09
N SER A 379 2.04 -9.68 -12.88
CA SER A 379 1.69 -8.39 -12.26
C SER A 379 2.91 -7.48 -12.10
N LYS A 380 4.03 -8.01 -11.61
CA LYS A 380 5.30 -7.26 -11.53
C LYS A 380 5.78 -6.76 -12.89
N GLN A 381 5.71 -7.59 -13.92
CA GLN A 381 6.08 -7.20 -15.29
C GLN A 381 5.18 -6.08 -15.80
N LEU A 382 3.86 -6.19 -15.64
CA LEU A 382 2.91 -5.15 -16.06
C LEU A 382 3.16 -3.81 -15.37
N ILE A 383 3.48 -3.83 -14.08
CA ILE A 383 3.82 -2.59 -13.34
C ILE A 383 5.11 -1.98 -13.90
N ALA A 384 6.16 -2.78 -14.10
CA ALA A 384 7.43 -2.30 -14.66
C ALA A 384 7.28 -1.76 -16.09
N GLU A 385 6.52 -2.45 -16.94
CA GLU A 385 6.16 -2.02 -18.29
C GLU A 385 5.43 -0.66 -18.24
N ALA A 386 4.41 -0.54 -17.39
CA ALA A 386 3.64 0.70 -17.23
C ALA A 386 4.53 1.87 -16.76
N GLU A 387 5.41 1.65 -15.79
CA GLU A 387 6.34 2.66 -15.29
C GLU A 387 7.32 3.13 -16.38
N ASN A 388 7.85 2.21 -17.20
CA ASN A 388 8.75 2.55 -18.30
C ASN A 388 8.02 3.28 -19.45
N GLU A 389 6.80 2.88 -19.77
CA GLU A 389 5.97 3.59 -20.75
C GLU A 389 5.66 5.02 -20.29
N LEU A 390 5.29 5.19 -19.01
CA LEU A 390 5.03 6.51 -18.45
C LEU A 390 6.27 7.39 -18.45
N GLU A 391 7.44 6.84 -18.12
CA GLU A 391 8.71 7.57 -18.18
C GLU A 391 9.07 7.98 -19.62
N THR A 392 8.79 7.12 -20.60
CA THR A 392 8.97 7.45 -22.02
C THR A 392 8.01 8.57 -22.46
N ALA A 393 6.75 8.51 -22.03
CA ALA A 393 5.76 9.56 -22.28
C ALA A 393 6.17 10.89 -21.65
N LYS A 394 6.66 10.89 -20.40
CA LYS A 394 7.18 12.10 -19.72
C LYS A 394 8.27 12.78 -20.53
N ARG A 395 9.22 12.01 -21.07
CA ARG A 395 10.31 12.56 -21.91
C ARG A 395 9.80 13.15 -23.21
N ARG A 396 8.82 12.48 -23.86
CA ARG A 396 8.18 12.99 -25.07
C ARG A 396 7.42 14.29 -24.81
N ILE A 397 6.60 14.33 -23.75
CA ILE A 397 5.86 15.53 -23.34
C ILE A 397 6.82 16.67 -23.02
N GLU A 398 7.91 16.41 -22.31
CA GLU A 398 8.94 17.42 -22.08
C GLU A 398 9.53 17.95 -23.39
N ALA A 399 9.88 17.09 -24.34
CA ALA A 399 10.40 17.53 -25.64
C ALA A 399 9.39 18.38 -26.42
N MET A 400 8.09 18.06 -26.35
CA MET A 400 7.01 18.87 -26.93
C MET A 400 6.90 20.25 -26.27
N LEU A 401 6.96 20.30 -24.95
CA LEU A 401 6.91 21.54 -24.14
C LEU A 401 8.09 22.47 -24.43
N LEU A 402 9.26 21.90 -24.71
CA LEU A 402 10.49 22.64 -25.03
C LEU A 402 10.62 23.01 -26.52
N GLY A 403 9.68 22.55 -27.36
CA GLY A 403 9.71 22.83 -28.79
C GLY A 403 10.70 21.98 -29.59
N GLU A 404 11.23 20.90 -29.01
CA GLU A 404 12.19 19.99 -29.65
C GLU A 404 11.52 18.98 -30.59
N VAL A 405 10.21 18.79 -30.45
CA VAL A 405 9.39 17.89 -31.27
C VAL A 405 8.18 18.67 -31.80
N GLU A 406 7.90 18.52 -33.09
CA GLU A 406 6.67 19.05 -33.70
C GLU A 406 5.45 18.32 -33.13
N VAL A 407 4.44 19.10 -32.73
CA VAL A 407 3.20 18.63 -32.11
C VAL A 407 2.13 18.40 -33.17
#